data_AF-A0A533XN25-F1
#
_entry.id   AF-A0A533XN25-F1
#
_cell.length_a   1.000
_cell.length_b   1.000
_cell.length_c   1.000
_cell.angle_alpha   90.00
_cell.angle_beta   90.00
_cell.angle_gamma   90.00
#
_symmetry.space_group_name_H-M   'P 1'
#
loop_
_entity.id
_entity.type
_entity.pdbx_description
1 polymer ?
#
loop_
_entity_poly.entity_id
_entity_poly.type
_entity_poly.pdbx_seq_one_letter_code
_entity_poly.pdbx_strand_id
1 'polypeptide(L)'
;NKLRAIEGSLRFKISGAARAASAAAADFKNKHWITRPHPHVDRLACTWLIRRFIDPKAVIRYGTQPEPEEVSFDMRDAVFGHEGNLCTFETMLAAFGLTESALKVLAEIVHEIDIRDGRYARPETGGVDIILKGWLLAGLSDSELESRGLELFEALYTAFSRRPSLGKRR
;
A
#
# COMPACT_ATOMS: atom_id res chain seq x y z
N ASN A 1 31.21 14.53 22.31
CA ASN A 1 30.23 13.73 23.08
C ASN A 1 29.73 12.57 22.20
N LYS A 2 30.59 11.57 21.95
CA LYS A 2 30.33 10.44 21.02
C LYS A 2 29.31 9.42 21.57
N LEU A 3 28.99 9.49 22.87
CA LEU A 3 28.07 8.58 23.54
C LEU A 3 26.60 8.82 23.16
N ARG A 4 26.19 10.08 22.87
CA ARG A 4 24.80 10.39 22.46
C ARG A 4 24.47 9.98 21.01
N ALA A 5 25.47 9.86 20.13
CA ALA A 5 25.25 9.42 18.75
C ALA A 5 25.00 7.89 18.66
N ILE A 6 25.50 7.14 19.65
CA ILE A 6 25.36 5.68 19.70
C ILE A 6 24.02 5.29 20.33
N GLU A 7 23.47 6.10 21.24
CA GLU A 7 22.13 5.88 21.82
C GLU A 7 20.97 6.07 20.82
N GLY A 8 21.15 6.89 19.78
CA GLY A 8 20.15 7.04 18.71
C GLY A 8 20.06 5.81 17.79
N SER A 9 21.18 5.11 17.59
CA SER A 9 21.25 3.91 16.75
C SER A 9 20.81 2.63 17.50
N LEU A 10 20.83 2.65 18.84
CA LEU A 10 20.50 1.49 19.67
C LEU A 10 19.01 1.32 20.00
N ARG A 11 18.15 2.28 19.65
CA ARG A 11 16.68 2.14 19.78
C ARG A 11 16.04 1.30 18.67
N PHE A 12 16.80 0.89 17.65
CA PHE A 12 16.25 0.19 16.48
C PHE A 12 16.14 -1.34 16.64
N LYS A 13 16.47 -1.92 17.79
CA LYS A 13 16.36 -3.36 18.01
C LYS A 13 16.02 -3.72 19.44
N ILE A 14 14.74 -3.71 19.84
CA ILE A 14 14.17 -4.68 20.80
C ILE A 14 12.66 -4.90 20.51
N SER A 15 12.30 -6.18 20.40
CA SER A 15 10.98 -6.85 20.54
C SER A 15 9.83 -6.57 19.56
N GLY A 16 9.55 -7.55 18.69
CA GLY A 16 8.37 -8.41 18.91
C GLY A 16 6.98 -7.81 18.71
N ALA A 17 6.86 -6.75 17.94
CA ALA A 17 5.70 -6.34 17.14
C ALA A 17 6.19 -5.08 16.43
N ALA A 18 6.54 -5.18 15.14
CA ALA A 18 6.98 -4.01 14.38
C ALA A 18 5.78 -3.06 14.26
N ARG A 19 5.72 -2.12 15.21
CA ARG A 19 4.93 -0.91 15.05
C ARG A 19 5.74 -0.12 14.04
N ALA A 20 5.40 -0.22 12.75
CA ALA A 20 5.94 0.68 11.73
C ALA A 20 6.01 2.08 12.35
N ALA A 21 7.21 2.66 12.42
CA ALA A 21 7.39 3.96 13.05
C ALA A 21 6.37 4.91 12.40
N SER A 22 5.60 5.64 13.22
CA SER A 22 4.54 6.50 12.69
C SER A 22 5.15 7.50 11.70
N ALA A 23 4.72 7.42 10.45
CA ALA A 23 5.13 8.27 9.35
C ALA A 23 4.15 9.45 9.25
N ALA A 24 4.63 10.68 9.36
CA ALA A 24 3.79 11.84 9.10
C ALA A 24 3.68 12.05 7.58
N ALA A 25 2.46 12.10 7.04
CA ALA A 25 2.26 12.33 5.60
C ALA A 25 2.98 13.58 5.07
N ALA A 26 3.18 14.59 5.92
CA ALA A 26 3.94 15.80 5.60
C ALA A 26 5.40 15.53 5.18
N ASP A 27 6.05 14.53 5.79
CA ASP A 27 7.45 14.18 5.51
C ASP A 27 7.62 13.51 4.14
N PHE A 28 6.51 13.03 3.57
CA PHE A 28 6.44 12.30 2.31
C PHE A 28 5.82 13.12 1.17
N LYS A 29 5.50 14.41 1.41
CA LYS A 29 5.06 15.35 0.37
C LYS A 29 6.21 15.67 -0.60
N ASN A 30 5.87 15.81 -1.89
CA ASN A 30 6.80 16.12 -2.97
C ASN A 30 7.95 15.12 -3.12
N LYS A 31 7.76 13.88 -2.64
CA LYS A 31 8.73 12.79 -2.81
C LYS A 31 8.49 12.08 -4.13
N HIS A 32 9.59 11.61 -4.71
CA HIS A 32 9.56 10.63 -5.78
C HIS A 32 9.51 9.24 -5.17
N TRP A 33 8.64 8.40 -5.69
CA TRP A 33 8.44 7.05 -5.19
C TRP A 33 8.88 6.06 -6.26
N ILE A 34 9.31 4.88 -5.80
CA ILE A 34 9.69 3.81 -6.71
C ILE A 34 9.12 2.47 -6.27
N THR A 35 8.64 1.70 -7.24
CA THR A 35 8.41 0.26 -7.08
C THR A 35 8.81 -0.50 -8.35
N ARG A 36 8.68 -1.83 -8.35
CA ARG A 36 9.07 -2.68 -9.49
C ARG A 36 8.11 -2.54 -10.67
N PRO A 37 8.59 -2.72 -11.93
CA PRO A 37 7.74 -2.85 -13.11
C PRO A 37 6.68 -3.94 -13.01
N HIS A 38 5.66 -3.86 -13.86
CA HIS A 38 4.48 -4.72 -13.89
C HIS A 38 3.78 -4.77 -12.52
N PRO A 39 3.29 -3.62 -12.00
CA PRO A 39 2.62 -3.56 -10.72
C PRO A 39 1.34 -4.41 -10.72
N HIS A 40 1.11 -5.11 -9.60
CA HIS A 40 -0.11 -5.87 -9.34
C HIS A 40 -0.82 -5.27 -8.12
N VAL A 41 -1.76 -6.01 -7.52
CA VAL A 41 -2.68 -5.54 -6.48
C VAL A 41 -2.05 -4.63 -5.42
N ASP A 42 -0.97 -5.06 -4.75
CA ASP A 42 -0.41 -4.34 -3.60
C ASP A 42 0.27 -3.04 -4.04
N ARG A 43 1.07 -3.10 -5.12
CA ARG A 43 1.73 -1.92 -5.72
C ARG A 43 0.72 -0.91 -6.25
N LEU A 44 -0.32 -1.37 -6.94
CA LEU A 44 -1.37 -0.49 -7.45
C LEU A 44 -2.19 0.14 -6.31
N ALA A 45 -2.49 -0.61 -5.26
CA ALA A 45 -3.18 -0.11 -4.07
C ALA A 45 -2.33 0.95 -3.34
N CYS A 46 -1.04 0.69 -3.18
CA CYS A 46 -0.08 1.64 -2.59
C CYS A 46 0.03 2.91 -3.44
N THR A 47 0.17 2.79 -4.76
CA THR A 47 0.17 3.95 -5.68
C THR A 47 -1.07 4.82 -5.52
N TRP A 48 -2.26 4.19 -5.44
CA TRP A 48 -3.51 4.93 -5.17
C TRP A 48 -3.51 5.58 -3.78
N LEU A 49 -3.13 4.86 -2.72
CA LEU A 49 -3.07 5.39 -1.36
C LEU A 49 -2.13 6.59 -1.25
N ILE A 50 -0.94 6.49 -1.86
CA ILE A 50 0.04 7.57 -1.92
C ILE A 50 -0.61 8.80 -2.54
N ARG A 51 -1.23 8.67 -3.73
CA ARG A 51 -1.87 9.81 -4.39
C ARG A 51 -3.09 10.35 -3.64
N ARG A 52 -3.83 9.49 -2.95
CA ARG A 52 -5.08 9.88 -2.30
C ARG A 52 -4.90 10.57 -0.95
N PHE A 53 -4.00 10.03 -0.12
CA PHE A 53 -3.87 10.44 1.28
C PHE A 53 -2.53 11.11 1.59
N ILE A 54 -1.49 10.83 0.80
CA ILE A 54 -0.14 11.33 1.08
C ILE A 54 0.17 12.54 0.20
N ASP A 55 0.21 12.40 -1.12
CA ASP A 55 0.52 13.48 -2.06
C ASP A 55 -0.18 13.29 -3.41
N PRO A 56 -1.19 14.12 -3.77
CA PRO A 56 -1.90 14.01 -5.03
C PRO A 56 -1.03 14.27 -6.27
N LYS A 57 0.17 14.84 -6.09
CA LYS A 57 1.14 15.08 -7.17
C LYS A 57 2.30 14.07 -7.14
N ALA A 58 2.21 13.01 -6.34
CA ALA A 58 3.26 12.00 -6.24
C ALA A 58 3.61 11.40 -7.61
N VAL A 59 4.90 11.41 -7.91
CA VAL A 59 5.48 10.73 -9.07
C VAL A 59 5.90 9.33 -8.65
N ILE A 60 5.40 8.32 -9.36
CA ILE A 60 5.77 6.93 -9.17
C ILE A 60 6.63 6.51 -10.34
N ARG A 61 7.84 6.01 -10.04
CA ARG A 61 8.74 5.40 -11.00
C ARG A 61 8.67 3.89 -10.90
N TYR A 62 8.64 3.23 -12.04
CA TYR A 62 8.73 1.77 -12.11
C TYR A 62 10.15 1.36 -12.50
N GLY A 63 10.87 0.71 -11.58
CA GLY A 63 12.28 0.38 -11.74
C GLY A 63 12.77 -0.66 -10.74
N THR A 64 13.98 -1.17 -10.93
CA THR A 64 14.54 -2.25 -10.12
C THR A 64 15.40 -1.77 -8.96
N GLN A 65 15.89 -0.53 -9.01
CA GLN A 65 16.78 0.06 -8.03
C GLN A 65 16.33 1.49 -7.68
N PRO A 66 16.22 1.85 -6.39
CA PRO A 66 15.96 3.23 -5.98
C PRO A 66 17.16 4.14 -6.27
N GLU A 67 16.86 5.34 -6.76
CA GLU A 67 17.81 6.45 -6.78
C GLU A 67 17.90 7.10 -5.40
N PRO A 68 18.97 7.88 -5.13
CA PRO A 68 19.03 8.67 -3.91
C PRO A 68 17.77 9.51 -3.71
N GLU A 69 17.27 9.55 -2.47
CA GLU A 69 16.08 10.32 -2.05
C GLU A 69 14.72 9.80 -2.52
N GLU A 70 14.67 8.75 -3.35
CA GLU A 70 13.42 8.07 -3.66
C GLU A 70 12.91 7.23 -2.49
N VAL A 71 11.59 7.19 -2.34
CA VAL A 71 10.92 6.37 -1.35
C VAL A 71 10.46 5.07 -2.01
N SER A 72 11.15 3.99 -1.73
CA SER A 72 10.86 2.66 -2.29
C SER A 72 9.70 1.98 -1.57
N PHE A 73 8.86 1.26 -2.32
CA PHE A 73 7.80 0.42 -1.77
C PHE A 73 7.58 -0.90 -2.55
N ASP A 74 7.11 -1.95 -1.86
CA ASP A 74 6.93 -3.32 -2.37
C ASP A 74 8.07 -3.81 -3.29
N MET A 75 9.29 -3.66 -2.75
CA MET A 75 10.50 -4.18 -3.36
C MET A 75 11.48 -4.58 -2.28
N ARG A 76 12.57 -5.24 -2.68
CA ARG A 76 13.61 -5.65 -1.74
C ARG A 76 14.20 -4.42 -1.05
N ASP A 77 14.39 -4.52 0.27
CA ASP A 77 14.96 -3.46 1.11
C ASP A 77 14.23 -2.11 0.99
N ALA A 78 12.93 -2.16 0.67
CA ALA A 78 12.10 -0.98 0.51
C ALA A 78 11.90 -0.20 1.81
N VAL A 79 11.67 1.11 1.71
CA VAL A 79 11.25 1.94 2.86
C VAL A 79 9.92 1.43 3.42
N PHE A 80 8.98 1.07 2.55
CA PHE A 80 7.74 0.40 2.91
C PHE A 80 7.64 -0.95 2.22
N GLY A 81 7.44 -2.02 2.98
CA GLY A 81 7.28 -3.35 2.42
C GLY A 81 6.34 -4.20 3.25
N HIS A 82 6.35 -5.49 2.96
CA HIS A 82 5.69 -6.47 3.82
C HIS A 82 6.33 -6.48 5.21
N GLU A 83 5.50 -6.50 6.25
CA GLU A 83 5.94 -6.63 7.63
C GLU A 83 5.21 -7.81 8.29
N GLY A 84 5.95 -8.90 8.54
CA GLY A 84 5.35 -10.14 9.04
C GLY A 84 4.31 -10.69 8.05
N ASN A 85 3.05 -10.74 8.47
CA ASN A 85 1.92 -11.18 7.64
C ASN A 85 1.10 -10.01 7.09
N LEU A 86 1.66 -8.80 7.02
CA LEU A 86 1.01 -7.66 6.39
C LEU A 86 1.58 -7.43 4.99
N CYS A 87 0.72 -7.17 4.02
CA CYS A 87 1.17 -6.67 2.71
C CYS A 87 1.59 -5.18 2.83
N THR A 88 2.24 -4.64 1.81
CA THR A 88 2.76 -3.27 1.86
C THR A 88 1.66 -2.24 2.07
N PHE A 89 0.49 -2.44 1.46
CA PHE A 89 -0.67 -1.57 1.66
C PHE A 89 -1.10 -1.52 3.14
N GLU A 90 -1.19 -2.67 3.81
CA GLU A 90 -1.49 -2.75 5.25
C GLU A 90 -0.40 -2.07 6.08
N THR A 91 0.88 -2.30 5.76
CA THR A 91 2.01 -1.61 6.41
C THR A 91 1.89 -0.10 6.27
N MET A 92 1.57 0.42 5.08
CA MET A 92 1.39 1.86 4.84
C MET A 92 0.20 2.43 5.61
N LEU A 93 -0.95 1.74 5.63
CA LEU A 93 -2.10 2.16 6.43
C LEU A 93 -1.72 2.32 7.91
N ALA A 94 -0.98 1.36 8.46
CA ALA A 94 -0.50 1.40 9.83
C ALA A 94 0.50 2.55 10.06
N ALA A 95 1.49 2.70 9.17
CA ALA A 95 2.52 3.72 9.27
C ALA A 95 1.95 5.14 9.24
N PHE A 96 1.00 5.40 8.33
CA PHE A 96 0.36 6.72 8.16
C PHE A 96 -0.88 6.94 9.04
N GLY A 97 -1.24 5.98 9.90
CA GLY A 97 -2.38 6.11 10.82
C GLY A 97 -3.74 6.19 10.12
N LEU A 98 -3.87 5.60 8.93
CA LEU A 98 -5.10 5.63 8.13
C LEU A 98 -6.05 4.51 8.57
N THR A 99 -7.18 4.88 9.18
CA THR A 99 -8.04 3.93 9.91
C THR A 99 -9.49 3.87 9.43
N GLU A 100 -9.78 4.50 8.28
CA GLU A 100 -11.13 4.57 7.73
C GLU A 100 -11.71 3.19 7.42
N SER A 101 -13.01 3.01 7.63
CA SER A 101 -13.67 1.70 7.45
C SER A 101 -13.56 1.18 6.03
N ALA A 102 -13.62 2.06 5.02
CA ALA A 102 -13.44 1.69 3.63
C ALA A 102 -12.02 1.16 3.36
N LEU A 103 -10.99 1.77 3.96
CA LEU A 103 -9.60 1.32 3.84
C LEU A 103 -9.39 -0.07 4.45
N LYS A 104 -10.11 -0.41 5.54
CA LYS A 104 -10.09 -1.77 6.10
C LYS A 104 -10.63 -2.80 5.11
N VAL A 105 -11.71 -2.49 4.40
CA VAL A 105 -12.25 -3.39 3.36
C VAL A 105 -11.25 -3.57 2.22
N LEU A 106 -10.62 -2.49 1.77
CA LEU A 106 -9.58 -2.55 0.74
C LEU A 106 -8.39 -3.40 1.21
N ALA A 107 -7.94 -3.20 2.45
CA ALA A 107 -6.83 -3.95 3.02
C ALA A 107 -7.08 -5.46 2.99
N GLU A 108 -8.28 -5.90 3.38
CA GLU A 108 -8.65 -7.32 3.34
C GLU A 108 -8.68 -7.89 1.91
N ILE A 109 -9.16 -7.11 0.93
CA ILE A 109 -9.15 -7.51 -0.49
C ILE A 109 -7.71 -7.60 -1.02
N VAL A 110 -6.89 -6.58 -0.77
CA VAL A 110 -5.49 -6.53 -1.23
C VAL A 110 -4.71 -7.68 -0.61
N HIS A 111 -4.82 -7.88 0.71
CA HIS A 111 -4.17 -8.96 1.44
C HIS A 111 -4.51 -10.33 0.86
N GLU A 112 -5.79 -10.61 0.60
CA GLU A 112 -6.19 -11.92 0.08
C GLU A 112 -5.68 -12.16 -1.35
N ILE A 113 -5.51 -11.13 -2.17
CA ILE A 113 -4.97 -11.28 -3.54
C ILE A 113 -3.44 -11.40 -3.52
N ASP A 114 -2.79 -10.71 -2.59
CA ASP A 114 -1.34 -10.57 -2.52
C ASP A 114 -0.67 -11.70 -1.72
N ILE A 115 -1.19 -11.99 -0.52
CA ILE A 115 -0.65 -13.01 0.40
C ILE A 115 -1.32 -14.37 0.19
N ARG A 116 -2.64 -14.41 -0.08
CA ARG A 116 -3.42 -15.63 -0.36
C ARG A 116 -3.37 -16.70 0.75
N ASP A 117 -3.42 -16.27 2.02
CA ASP A 117 -3.41 -17.17 3.17
C ASP A 117 -4.81 -17.60 3.64
N GLY A 118 -5.87 -17.13 2.98
CA GLY A 118 -7.26 -17.44 3.31
C GLY A 118 -7.78 -16.74 4.57
N ARG A 119 -7.07 -15.71 5.06
CA ARG A 119 -7.46 -14.97 6.26
C ARG A 119 -8.76 -14.19 6.07
N TYR A 120 -9.05 -13.72 4.86
CA TYR A 120 -10.22 -12.87 4.60
C TYR A 120 -11.09 -13.41 3.47
N ALA A 121 -12.37 -13.65 3.77
CA ALA A 121 -13.34 -14.18 2.82
C ALA A 121 -14.26 -13.08 2.26
N ARG A 122 -13.70 -12.11 1.52
CA ARG A 122 -14.49 -11.05 0.88
C ARG A 122 -15.08 -11.52 -0.47
N PRO A 123 -16.38 -11.32 -0.74
CA PRO A 123 -16.98 -11.71 -2.01
C PRO A 123 -16.42 -10.89 -3.19
N GLU A 124 -15.92 -9.68 -2.94
CA GLU A 124 -15.33 -8.82 -3.97
C GLU A 124 -13.94 -9.31 -4.46
N THR A 125 -13.21 -10.08 -3.65
CA THR A 125 -11.82 -10.49 -3.92
C THR A 125 -11.65 -11.15 -5.28
N GLY A 126 -12.48 -12.15 -5.61
CA GLY A 126 -12.34 -12.89 -6.87
C GLY A 126 -12.57 -12.02 -8.11
N GLY A 127 -13.50 -11.06 -8.01
CA GLY A 127 -13.76 -10.10 -9.09
C GLY A 127 -12.61 -9.13 -9.30
N VAL A 128 -12.00 -8.64 -8.23
CA VAL A 128 -10.81 -7.77 -8.32
C VAL A 128 -9.61 -8.56 -8.86
N ASP A 129 -9.36 -9.77 -8.37
CA ASP A 129 -8.24 -10.61 -8.81
C ASP A 129 -8.30 -10.92 -10.31
N ILE A 130 -9.48 -11.25 -10.84
CA ILE A 130 -9.61 -11.59 -12.27
C ILE A 130 -9.40 -10.38 -13.19
N ILE A 131 -9.81 -9.18 -12.77
CA ILE A 131 -9.56 -7.93 -13.51
C ILE A 131 -8.06 -7.67 -13.60
N LEU A 132 -7.35 -7.74 -12.47
CA LEU A 132 -5.91 -7.50 -12.40
C LEU A 132 -5.12 -8.52 -13.23
N LYS A 133 -5.48 -9.81 -13.15
CA LYS A 133 -4.93 -10.87 -13.99
C LYS A 133 -5.15 -10.60 -15.47
N GLY A 134 -6.36 -10.17 -15.84
CA GLY A 134 -6.69 -9.80 -17.22
C GLY A 134 -5.80 -8.68 -17.77
N TRP A 135 -5.48 -7.68 -16.95
CA TRP A 135 -4.57 -6.60 -17.35
C TRP A 135 -3.14 -7.08 -17.56
N LEU A 136 -2.62 -7.95 -16.68
CA LEU A 136 -1.30 -8.55 -16.89
C LEU A 136 -1.24 -9.39 -18.17
N LEU A 137 -2.27 -10.21 -18.42
CA LEU A 137 -2.35 -11.04 -19.63
C LEU A 137 -2.49 -10.22 -20.91
N ALA A 138 -3.08 -9.02 -20.82
CA ALA A 138 -3.18 -8.10 -21.94
C ALA A 138 -1.85 -7.39 -22.28
N GLY A 139 -0.80 -7.56 -21.46
CA GLY A 139 0.52 -6.98 -21.72
C GLY A 139 0.55 -5.45 -21.62
N LEU A 140 -0.29 -4.87 -20.76
CA LEU A 140 -0.34 -3.43 -20.55
C LEU A 140 0.98 -2.89 -20.01
N SER A 141 1.31 -1.67 -20.41
CA SER A 141 2.45 -0.94 -19.85
C SER A 141 2.23 -0.53 -18.40
N ASP A 142 3.31 -0.19 -17.69
CA ASP A 142 3.25 0.26 -16.30
C ASP A 142 2.35 1.48 -16.09
N SER A 143 2.35 2.43 -17.05
CA SER A 143 1.51 3.63 -16.98
C SER A 143 0.03 3.30 -17.20
N GLU A 144 -0.29 2.34 -18.07
CA GLU A 144 -1.66 1.87 -18.26
C GLU A 144 -2.17 1.11 -17.03
N LEU A 145 -1.33 0.26 -16.43
CA LEU A 145 -1.65 -0.44 -15.18
C LEU A 145 -1.87 0.55 -14.04
N GLU A 146 -1.01 1.56 -13.92
CA GLU A 146 -1.17 2.63 -12.94
C GLU A 146 -2.50 3.36 -13.12
N SER A 147 -2.77 3.87 -14.32
CA SER A 147 -3.99 4.64 -14.61
C SER A 147 -5.25 3.84 -14.23
N ARG A 148 -5.32 2.57 -14.66
CA ARG A 148 -6.47 1.71 -14.36
C ARG A 148 -6.54 1.32 -12.88
N GLY A 149 -5.40 1.10 -12.24
CA GLY A 149 -5.31 0.83 -10.81
C GLY A 149 -5.87 1.98 -9.97
N LEU A 150 -5.51 3.22 -10.31
CA LEU A 150 -6.02 4.42 -9.63
C LEU A 150 -7.55 4.51 -9.72
N GLU A 151 -8.11 4.28 -10.91
CA GLU A 151 -9.56 4.27 -11.12
C GLU A 151 -10.25 3.15 -10.33
N LEU A 152 -9.69 1.94 -10.37
CA LEU A 152 -10.23 0.77 -9.66
C LEU A 152 -10.28 1.01 -8.15
N PHE A 153 -9.17 1.42 -7.55
CA PHE A 153 -9.10 1.63 -6.10
C PHE A 153 -9.93 2.82 -5.65
N GLU A 154 -10.01 3.91 -6.42
CA GLU A 154 -10.91 5.04 -6.10
C GLU A 154 -12.39 4.62 -6.18
N ALA A 155 -12.76 3.79 -7.16
CA ALA A 155 -14.12 3.27 -7.30
C ALA A 155 -14.49 2.35 -6.12
N LEU A 156 -13.62 1.40 -5.75
CA LEU A 156 -13.83 0.53 -4.60
C LEU A 156 -13.89 1.33 -3.30
N TYR A 157 -12.97 2.26 -3.10
CA TYR A 157 -12.97 3.16 -1.94
C TYR A 157 -14.27 3.94 -1.83
N THR A 158 -14.72 4.55 -2.93
CA THR A 158 -15.97 5.31 -2.97
C THR A 158 -17.17 4.41 -2.65
N ALA A 159 -17.23 3.20 -3.21
CA ALA A 159 -18.30 2.25 -2.97
C ALA A 159 -18.39 1.84 -1.48
N PHE A 160 -17.24 1.56 -0.85
CA PHE A 160 -17.19 1.17 0.56
C PHE A 160 -17.35 2.34 1.53
N SER A 161 -17.03 3.56 1.10
CA SER A 161 -17.26 4.79 1.89
C SER A 161 -18.74 5.20 1.92
N ARG A 162 -19.50 4.88 0.87
CA ARG A 162 -20.91 5.28 0.72
C ARG A 162 -21.92 4.24 1.16
N ARG A 163 -21.51 3.02 1.53
CA ARG A 163 -22.44 2.06 2.13
C ARG A 163 -22.92 2.65 3.47
N PRO A 164 -24.23 2.94 3.64
CA PRO A 164 -24.77 3.17 4.97
C PRO A 164 -24.42 1.94 5.79
N SER A 165 -24.04 2.13 7.05
CA SER A 165 -23.91 1.02 8.00
C SER A 165 -25.11 0.11 7.79
N LEU A 166 -24.88 -1.13 7.36
CA LEU A 166 -25.94 -2.14 7.29
C LEU A 166 -26.38 -2.39 8.73
N GLY A 167 -27.25 -1.50 9.23
CA GLY A 167 -27.97 -1.67 10.46
C GLY A 167 -28.70 -2.99 10.34
N LYS A 168 -28.46 -3.85 11.34
CA LYS A 168 -29.16 -5.10 11.61
C LYS A 168 -30.49 -5.17 10.87
N ARG A 169 -30.56 -6.02 9.83
CA ARG A 169 -31.87 -6.45 9.33
C ARG A 169 -32.52 -7.18 10.52
N ARG A 170 -33.62 -6.61 11.00
CA ARG A 170 -34.51 -7.20 12.00
C ARG A 170 -35.12 -8.48 11.46
#